data_AF-A0A3B4UD76-F1
#
_entry.id   AF-A0A3B4UD76-F1
#
_cell.length_a   1.000
_cell.length_b   1.000
_cell.length_c   1.000
_cell.angle_alpha   90.00
_cell.angle_beta   90.00
_cell.angle_gamma   90.00
#
_symmetry.space_group_name_H-M   'P 1'
#
loop_
_entity.id
_entity.type
_entity.pdbx_description
1 polymer ?
#
loop_
_entity_poly.entity_id
_entity_poly.type
_entity_poly.pdbx_seq_one_letter_code
_entity_poly.pdbx_strand_id
1 'polypeptide(L)' 'MSSPEYLRYHGLLLPPEAHSMESLEYAQNFSVEDTDVFAVTYPKSGTIYSFLYLLSVFSGLQLSPG' A
#
# COMPACT_ATOMS: atom_id res chain seq x y z
N MET A 1 -20.63 18.05 12.11
CA MET A 1 -19.23 17.58 12.06
C MET A 1 -18.76 17.80 10.64
N SER A 2 -17.72 18.62 10.42
CA SER A 2 -17.16 18.83 9.08
C SER A 2 -16.51 17.53 8.62
N SER A 3 -16.79 17.11 7.38
CA SER A 3 -16.11 15.98 6.74
C SER A 3 -14.59 16.23 6.77
N PRO A 4 -13.75 15.21 7.00
CA PRO A 4 -12.31 15.38 6.85
C PRO A 4 -12.00 15.81 5.42
N GLU A 5 -11.15 16.81 5.29
CA GLU A 5 -10.74 17.34 3.98
C GLU A 5 -9.79 16.33 3.34
N TYR A 6 -10.26 15.65 2.28
CA TYR A 6 -9.45 14.67 1.57
C TYR A 6 -8.38 15.36 0.70
N LEU A 7 -7.17 14.81 0.71
CA LEU A 7 -6.12 15.22 -0.20
C LEU A 7 -6.49 14.81 -1.63
N ARG A 8 -6.36 15.74 -2.58
CA ARG A 8 -6.62 15.49 -4.01
C ARG A 8 -5.31 15.36 -4.77
N TYR A 9 -5.10 14.22 -5.43
CA TYR A 9 -3.91 13.97 -6.22
C TYR A 9 -4.27 13.25 -7.52
N HIS A 10 -4.03 13.88 -8.67
CA HIS A 10 -4.40 13.37 -10.00
C HIS A 10 -5.83 12.78 -10.09
N GLY A 11 -6.80 13.40 -9.41
CA GLY A 11 -8.20 12.96 -9.39
C GLY A 11 -8.55 11.93 -8.30
N LEU A 12 -7.58 11.43 -7.54
CA LEU A 12 -7.81 10.56 -6.39
C LEU A 12 -8.12 11.37 -5.13
N LEU A 13 -8.97 10.80 -4.26
CA LEU A 13 -9.24 11.29 -2.90
C LEU A 13 -8.52 10.41 -1.91
N LEU A 14 -7.60 11.00 -1.14
CA LEU A 14 -6.69 10.28 -0.27
C LEU A 14 -6.84 10.77 1.18
N PRO A 15 -6.84 9.85 2.17
CA PRO A 15 -6.92 10.24 3.58
C PRO A 15 -5.63 11.00 3.99
N PRO A 16 -5.74 12.25 4.49
CA PRO A 16 -4.58 13.06 4.87
C PRO A 16 -3.82 12.48 6.07
N GLU A 17 -4.42 11.57 6.84
CA GLU A 17 -3.77 10.90 7.97
C GLU A 17 -2.67 9.92 7.52
N ALA A 18 -2.74 9.44 6.27
CA ALA A 18 -1.80 8.45 5.73
C ALA A 18 -0.96 8.97 4.56
N HIS A 19 -1.34 10.08 3.93
CA HIS A 19 -0.70 10.60 2.72
C HIS A 19 -0.41 12.09 2.80
N SER A 20 0.72 12.50 2.22
CA SER A 20 1.11 13.88 1.99
C SER A 20 1.47 14.06 0.51
N MET A 21 1.50 15.30 0.01
CA MET A 21 1.94 15.56 -1.38
C MET A 21 3.36 15.04 -1.63
N GLU A 22 4.27 15.25 -0.68
CA GLU A 22 5.65 14.76 -0.76
C GLU A 22 5.73 13.24 -0.87
N SER A 23 4.97 12.50 -0.06
CA SER A 23 5.00 11.03 -0.12
C SER A 23 4.41 10.48 -1.42
N LEU A 24 3.42 11.18 -2.00
CA LEU A 24 2.84 10.82 -3.29
C LEU A 24 3.77 11.13 -4.46
N GLU A 25 4.45 12.27 -4.45
CA GLU A 25 5.48 12.61 -5.42
C GLU A 25 6.64 11.62 -5.35
N TYR A 26 7.07 11.24 -4.15
CA TYR A 26 8.07 10.20 -3.95
C TYR A 26 7.60 8.85 -4.51
N ALA A 27 6.39 8.40 -4.15
CA ALA A 27 5.85 7.13 -4.62
C ALA A 27 5.75 7.07 -6.15
N GLN A 28 5.43 8.19 -6.81
CA GLN A 28 5.36 8.27 -8.27
C GLN A 28 6.73 8.23 -8.95
N ASN A 29 7.77 8.72 -8.28
CA ASN A 29 9.14 8.76 -8.80
C ASN A 29 10.05 7.72 -8.15
N PHE A 30 9.48 6.72 -7.46
CA PHE A 30 10.22 5.69 -6.77
C PHE A 30 11.11 4.91 -7.75
N SER A 31 12.39 4.76 -7.43
CA SER A 31 13.33 3.97 -8.24
C SER A 31 13.09 2.49 -7.98
N VAL A 32 12.70 1.75 -9.02
CA VAL A 32 12.42 0.31 -8.94
C VAL A 32 13.64 -0.48 -9.42
N GLU A 33 14.06 -1.47 -8.63
CA GLU A 33 15.09 -2.44 -9.01
C GLU A 33 14.47 -3.75 -9.52
N ASP A 34 15.23 -4.52 -10.31
CA ASP A 34 14.76 -5.78 -10.92
C ASP A 34 14.33 -6.83 -9.88
N THR A 35 14.82 -6.72 -8.64
CA THR A 35 14.52 -7.64 -7.55
C THR A 35 13.37 -7.20 -6.66
N ASP A 36 12.83 -5.99 -6.88
CA ASP A 36 11.75 -5.47 -6.05
C ASP A 36 10.43 -6.21 -6.32
N VAL A 37 9.68 -6.46 -5.24
CA VAL A 37 8.36 -7.10 -5.33
C VAL A 37 7.34 -6.25 -4.58
N PHE A 38 6.31 -5.80 -5.31
CA PHE A 38 5.24 -4.95 -4.77
C PHE A 38 3.91 -5.71 -4.70
N ALA A 39 3.22 -5.58 -3.56
CA ALA A 39 1.83 -6.02 -3.44
C ALA A 39 0.89 -4.82 -3.62
N VAL A 40 0.20 -4.75 -4.77
CA VAL A 40 -0.71 -3.66 -5.11
C VAL A 40 -2.16 -4.12 -4.93
N THR A 41 -2.93 -3.42 -4.09
CA THR A 41 -4.32 -3.78 -3.78
C THR A 41 -5.20 -2.54 -3.66
N TYR A 42 -6.50 -2.70 -3.90
CA TYR A 42 -7.48 -1.67 -3.57
C TYR A 42 -7.81 -1.75 -2.07
N PRO A 43 -7.99 -0.62 -1.36
CA PRO A 43 -8.30 -0.65 0.07
C PRO A 43 -9.47 -1.59 0.40
N LYS A 44 -9.30 -2.40 1.45
CA LYS A 44 -10.28 -3.41 1.93
C LYS A 44 -10.47 -4.63 1.01
N SER A 45 -9.71 -4.80 -0.07
CA SER A 45 -9.79 -5.98 -0.94
C SER A 45 -8.94 -7.19 -0.50
N GLY A 46 -8.51 -7.23 0.78
CA GLY A 46 -7.72 -8.35 1.32
C GLY A 46 -6.21 -8.11 1.46
N THR A 47 -5.75 -6.85 1.58
CA THR A 47 -4.32 -6.47 1.72
C THR A 47 -3.55 -7.29 2.76
N ILE A 48 -4.18 -7.66 3.88
CA ILE A 48 -3.56 -8.47 4.94
C ILE A 48 -3.21 -9.88 4.44
N TYR A 49 -4.10 -10.53 3.69
CA TYR A 49 -3.84 -11.88 3.18
C TYR A 49 -2.72 -11.89 2.14
N SER A 50 -2.72 -10.92 1.22
CA SER A 50 -1.64 -10.76 0.23
C SER A 50 -0.29 -10.51 0.89
N PHE A 51 -0.26 -9.64 1.92
CA PHE A 51 0.97 -9.37 2.68
C PHE A 51 1.47 -10.58 3.46
N LEU A 52 0.58 -11.31 4.14
CA LEU A 52 0.95 -12.51 4.91
C LEU A 52 1.50 -13.62 4.01
N TYR A 53 0.92 -13.80 2.82
CA TYR A 53 1.44 -14.75 1.83
C TYR A 53 2.84 -14.34 1.35
N LEU A 54 3.03 -13.08 0.96
CA LEU A 54 4.33 -12.57 0.52
C LEU A 54 5.39 -12.76 1.63
N LEU A 55 5.08 -12.35 2.86
CA LEU A 55 5.97 -12.48 4.01
C LEU A 55 6.34 -13.94 4.29
N SER A 56 5.38 -14.86 4.19
CA SER A 56 5.60 -16.30 4.33
C SER A 56 6.59 -16.83 3.30
N VAL A 57 6.42 -16.46 2.03
CA VAL A 57 7.33 -16.88 0.94
C VAL A 57 8.74 -16.34 1.18
N PHE A 58 8.88 -15.05 1.49
CA PHE A 58 10.20 -14.44 1.72
C PHE A 58 10.89 -14.93 2.99
N SER A 59 10.14 -15.24 4.04
CA SER A 59 10.70 -15.66 5.33
C SER A 59 10.85 -17.18 5.46
N GLY A 60 10.36 -17.95 4.49
CA GLY A 60 10.28 -19.42 4.56
C GLY A 60 9.37 -19.95 5.67
N LEU A 61 8.48 -19.11 6.22
CA LEU A 61 7.55 -19.48 7.29
C LEU A 61 6.33 -20.17 6.70
N GLN A 62 6.00 -21.38 7.15
CA GLN A 62 4.81 -22.09 6.68
C GLN A 62 3.53 -21.49 7.28
N LEU A 63 2.64 -20.96 6.45
CA LEU A 63 1.29 -20.55 6.87
C LEU A 63 0.46 -21.81 7.12
N SER A 64 0.17 -22.12 8.38
CA SER A 64 -0.83 -23.14 8.70
C SER A 64 -2.22 -22.50 8.60
N PRO A 65 -3.19 -23.13 7.89
CA PRO A 65 -4.59 -22.75 8.04
C PRO A 65 -5.02 -23.11 9.46
N GLY A 66 -5.55 -22.12 10.19
CA GLY A 66 -6.27 -22.31 11.44
C GLY A 66 -7.77 -22.42 11.19
#